data_AF-A0A3M2GFY6-F1
#
_entry.id   AF-A0A3M2GFY6-F1
#
_cell.length_a   1.000
_cell.length_b   1.000
_cell.length_c   1.000
_cell.angle_alpha   90.00
_cell.angle_beta   90.00
_cell.angle_gamma   90.00
#
_symmetry.space_group_name_H-M   'P 1'
#
loop_
_entity.id
_entity.type
_entity.pdbx_description
1 polymer ?
#
loop_
_entity_poly.entity_id
_entity_poly.type
_entity_poly.pdbx_seq_one_letter_code
_entity_poly.pdbx_strand_id
1 'polypeptide(L)'
;MPKSKAYQVNQRSWFSNQGFQFRFLWIPIVPVLLLTIGLTLVSFYVWTVLNSYIEEWSTYANELQQALVIVQEVAVRDTASVESRAKTVQRKVDVLRLVKAMPEFEIDFLLTINLIFGLVVLVVVLVVAVWIALIQSHRIAGPIDRFNRMMKEIGTGKLYWRMRFRQKDELKTMIESDFNSMLDGITAKIEPVQSVAAEIVLQTEHLKPDDPEALEALWSAVKRLENQLNQFECTRPSQDKPETS
;
A
#
# COMPACT_ATOMS: atom_id res chain seq x y z
N MET A 1 35.67 -32.76 18.43
CA MET A 1 34.94 -31.95 17.42
C MET A 1 33.48 -31.85 17.84
N PRO A 2 33.00 -30.70 18.34
CA PRO A 2 31.58 -30.55 18.65
C PRO A 2 30.82 -30.02 17.42
N LYS A 3 29.71 -30.70 17.09
CA LYS A 3 28.84 -30.40 15.95
C LYS A 3 28.18 -29.03 16.13
N SER A 4 28.21 -28.22 15.07
CA SER A 4 27.57 -26.91 15.02
C SER A 4 26.06 -27.05 15.22
N LYS A 5 25.50 -26.28 16.16
CA LYS A 5 24.07 -26.16 16.33
C LYS A 5 23.51 -25.39 15.13
N ALA A 6 22.75 -26.09 14.29
CA ALA A 6 21.98 -25.48 13.22
C ALA A 6 21.02 -24.44 13.79
N TYR A 7 21.19 -23.20 13.37
CA TYR A 7 20.31 -22.07 13.71
C TYR A 7 18.94 -22.31 13.05
N GLN A 8 17.97 -22.83 13.81
CA GLN A 8 16.59 -22.89 13.36
C GLN A 8 16.00 -21.48 13.45
N VAL A 9 15.93 -20.79 12.31
CA VAL A 9 15.22 -19.51 12.20
C VAL A 9 13.73 -19.81 12.27
N ASN A 10 13.12 -19.49 13.42
CA ASN A 10 11.69 -19.60 13.64
C ASN A 10 10.95 -18.54 12.77
N GLN A 11 10.43 -18.96 11.62
CA GLN A 11 9.72 -18.10 10.65
C GLN A 11 8.23 -17.88 11.00
N ARG A 12 7.90 -17.63 12.27
CA ARG A 12 6.50 -17.48 12.73
C ARG A 12 6.23 -16.21 13.55
N SER A 13 6.78 -15.07 13.13
CA SER A 13 6.32 -13.77 13.64
C SER A 13 5.79 -12.90 12.50
N TRP A 14 4.56 -13.18 12.08
CA TRP A 14 3.83 -12.42 11.06
C TRP A 14 3.57 -10.94 11.44
N PHE A 15 3.77 -10.55 12.71
CA PHE A 15 3.39 -9.25 13.26
C PHE A 15 4.53 -8.52 13.99
N SER A 16 5.73 -8.44 13.40
CA SER A 16 6.88 -7.81 14.10
C SER A 16 6.94 -6.28 14.01
N ASN A 17 6.17 -5.61 13.14
CA ASN A 17 6.29 -4.15 13.00
C ASN A 17 4.99 -3.48 12.54
N GLN A 18 4.17 -3.04 13.50
CA GLN A 18 2.86 -2.41 13.25
C GLN A 18 2.99 -1.03 12.57
N GLY A 19 4.04 -0.27 12.86
CA GLY A 19 4.22 1.09 12.29
C GLY A 19 4.47 1.13 10.78
N PHE A 20 5.04 0.06 10.21
CA PHE A 20 5.26 -0.05 8.77
C PHE A 20 3.96 -0.40 8.04
N GLN A 21 3.14 -1.29 8.61
CA GLN A 21 1.91 -1.77 7.97
C GLN A 21 0.90 -0.65 7.68
N PHE A 22 0.74 0.33 8.58
CA PHE A 22 -0.18 1.47 8.36
C PHE A 22 0.22 2.39 7.22
N ARG A 23 1.53 2.57 6.97
CA ARG A 23 2.01 3.44 5.87
C ARG A 23 1.86 2.83 4.49
N PHE A 24 1.69 1.52 4.37
CA PHE A 24 1.47 0.87 3.07
C PHE A 24 0.01 0.48 2.86
N LEU A 25 -0.82 0.57 3.91
CA LEU A 25 -2.26 0.33 3.85
C LEU A 25 -3.00 1.36 2.97
N TRP A 26 -2.56 2.62 2.91
CA TRP A 26 -3.27 3.64 2.11
C TRP A 26 -3.13 3.44 0.59
N ILE A 27 -2.03 2.83 0.12
CA ILE A 27 -1.75 2.61 -1.31
C ILE A 27 -2.87 1.82 -2.00
N PRO A 28 -3.34 0.67 -1.46
CA PRO A 28 -4.50 -0.02 -2.01
C PRO A 28 -5.84 0.62 -1.64
N ILE A 29 -5.94 1.37 -0.53
CA ILE A 29 -7.21 2.00 -0.11
C ILE A 29 -7.66 3.10 -1.09
N VAL A 30 -6.73 3.90 -1.62
CA VAL A 30 -7.06 5.00 -2.56
C VAL A 30 -7.75 4.49 -3.85
N PRO A 31 -7.21 3.51 -4.60
CA PRO A 31 -7.88 3.00 -5.80
C PRO A 31 -9.18 2.27 -5.48
N VAL A 32 -9.27 1.60 -4.33
CA VAL A 32 -10.54 1.01 -3.84
C VAL A 32 -11.58 2.10 -3.64
N LEU A 33 -11.24 3.19 -2.95
CA LEU A 33 -12.12 4.32 -2.74
C LEU A 33 -12.58 4.92 -4.06
N LEU A 34 -11.67 5.19 -4.99
CA LEU A 34 -12.01 5.73 -6.32
C LEU A 34 -12.96 4.82 -7.10
N LEU A 35 -12.72 3.50 -7.07
CA LEU A 35 -13.61 2.52 -7.72
C LEU A 35 -14.99 2.48 -7.05
N THR A 36 -15.05 2.48 -5.72
CA THR A 36 -16.33 2.51 -5.00
C THR A 36 -17.12 3.79 -5.29
N ILE A 37 -16.45 4.94 -5.34
CA ILE A 37 -17.06 6.21 -5.72
C ILE A 37 -17.61 6.11 -7.15
N GLY A 38 -16.82 5.60 -8.10
CA GLY A 38 -17.27 5.38 -9.47
C GLY A 38 -18.51 4.49 -9.58
N LEU A 39 -18.54 3.36 -8.86
CA LEU A 39 -19.70 2.47 -8.80
C LEU A 39 -20.93 3.18 -8.24
N THR A 40 -20.78 3.91 -7.13
CA THR A 40 -21.90 4.64 -6.54
C THR A 40 -22.45 5.70 -7.48
N LEU A 41 -21.61 6.41 -8.24
CA LEU A 41 -22.03 7.39 -9.23
C LEU A 41 -22.78 6.76 -10.40
N VAL A 42 -22.32 5.60 -10.88
CA VAL A 42 -23.00 4.85 -11.96
C VAL A 42 -24.35 4.33 -11.47
N SER A 43 -24.41 3.71 -10.28
CA SER A 43 -25.68 3.25 -9.71
C SER A 43 -26.65 4.40 -9.47
N PHE A 44 -26.16 5.56 -9.00
CA PHE A 44 -26.97 6.77 -8.84
C PHE A 44 -27.50 7.28 -10.19
N TYR A 45 -26.66 7.36 -11.22
CA TYR A 45 -27.08 7.76 -12.56
C TYR A 45 -28.17 6.83 -13.11
N VAL A 46 -27.96 5.51 -13.04
CA VAL A 46 -28.95 4.51 -13.49
C VAL A 46 -30.28 4.68 -12.73
N TRP A 47 -30.24 4.85 -11.41
CA TRP A 47 -31.43 5.14 -10.61
C TRP A 47 -32.17 6.38 -11.11
N THR A 48 -31.47 7.50 -11.31
CA THR A 48 -32.10 8.76 -11.74
C THR A 48 -32.76 8.64 -13.11
N VAL A 49 -32.09 7.99 -14.06
CA VAL A 49 -32.62 7.78 -15.41
C VAL A 49 -33.85 6.88 -15.35
N LEU A 50 -33.77 5.74 -14.65
CA LEU A 50 -34.89 4.83 -14.50
C LEU A 50 -36.10 5.51 -13.86
N ASN A 51 -35.87 6.27 -12.77
CA ASN A 51 -36.93 7.00 -12.07
C ASN A 51 -37.60 8.06 -12.94
N SER A 52 -36.82 8.78 -13.77
CA SER A 52 -37.37 9.77 -14.70
C SER A 52 -38.32 9.16 -15.74
N TYR A 53 -37.97 8.00 -16.30
CA TYR A 53 -38.86 7.29 -17.20
C TYR A 53 -40.15 6.84 -16.49
N ILE A 54 -40.05 6.33 -15.27
CA ILE A 54 -41.23 5.86 -14.49
C ILE A 54 -42.23 7.00 -14.27
N GLU A 55 -41.76 8.19 -13.85
CA GLU A 55 -42.63 9.34 -13.60
C GLU A 55 -43.38 9.76 -14.88
N GLU A 56 -42.68 9.81 -16.03
CA GLU A 56 -43.26 10.15 -17.33
C GLU A 56 -44.34 9.15 -17.77
N TRP A 57 -44.04 7.84 -17.69
CA TRP A 57 -44.99 6.78 -18.04
C TRP A 57 -46.19 6.73 -17.09
N SER A 58 -46.00 7.00 -15.80
CA SER A 58 -47.07 7.00 -14.81
C SER A 58 -48.11 8.11 -15.08
N THR A 59 -47.63 9.30 -15.48
CA THR A 59 -48.47 10.46 -15.80
C THR A 59 -49.29 10.18 -17.05
N TYR A 60 -48.64 9.67 -18.11
CA TYR A 60 -49.29 9.30 -19.35
C TYR A 60 -50.39 8.23 -19.16
N ALA A 61 -50.13 7.24 -18.30
CA ALA A 61 -51.11 6.21 -17.97
C ALA A 61 -52.34 6.77 -17.23
N ASN A 62 -52.15 7.72 -16.31
CA ASN A 62 -53.24 8.32 -15.55
C ASN A 62 -54.13 9.20 -16.43
N GLU A 63 -53.56 10.00 -17.33
CA GLU A 63 -54.32 10.83 -18.29
C GLU A 63 -55.20 9.97 -19.21
N LEU A 64 -54.65 8.86 -19.71
CA LEU A 64 -55.41 7.97 -20.59
C LEU A 64 -56.51 7.22 -19.86
N GLN A 65 -56.30 6.88 -18.60
CA GLN A 65 -57.34 6.31 -17.75
C GLN A 65 -58.47 7.31 -17.47
N GLN A 66 -58.16 8.59 -17.23
CA GLN A 66 -59.18 9.63 -17.07
C GLN A 66 -59.97 9.87 -18.37
N ALA A 67 -59.28 9.95 -19.52
CA ALA A 67 -59.92 10.11 -20.81
C ALA A 67 -60.87 8.94 -21.14
N LEU A 68 -60.52 7.71 -20.73
CA LEU A 68 -61.41 6.56 -20.87
C LEU A 68 -62.68 6.69 -20.04
N VAL A 69 -62.56 7.06 -18.76
CA VAL A 69 -63.72 7.21 -17.87
C VAL A 69 -64.71 8.21 -18.45
N ILE A 70 -64.22 9.35 -18.94
CA ILE A 70 -65.04 10.39 -19.59
C ILE A 70 -65.73 9.86 -20.85
N VAL A 71 -64.99 9.16 -21.71
CA VAL A 71 -65.57 8.60 -22.96
C VAL A 71 -66.61 7.53 -22.67
N GLN A 72 -66.39 6.72 -21.64
CA GLN A 72 -67.34 5.69 -21.21
C GLN A 72 -68.60 6.30 -20.59
N GLU A 73 -68.48 7.41 -19.84
CA GLU A 73 -69.61 8.15 -19.27
C GLU A 73 -70.45 8.85 -20.36
N VAL A 74 -69.81 9.46 -21.35
CA VAL A 74 -70.50 10.10 -22.49
C VAL A 74 -71.17 9.06 -23.41
N ALA A 75 -70.59 7.87 -23.56
CA ALA A 75 -71.15 6.77 -24.37
C ALA A 75 -72.50 6.24 -23.86
N VAL A 76 -72.78 6.39 -22.56
CA VAL A 76 -74.07 6.02 -21.96
C VAL A 76 -75.21 6.93 -22.44
N ARG A 77 -74.89 8.13 -22.96
CA ARG A 77 -75.88 9.16 -23.32
C ARG A 77 -76.26 9.17 -24.81
N ASP A 78 -75.43 8.63 -25.70
CA ASP A 78 -75.67 8.62 -27.16
C ASP A 78 -75.01 7.38 -27.81
N THR A 79 -75.82 6.39 -28.20
CA THR A 79 -75.40 4.98 -28.22
C THR A 79 -74.73 4.50 -29.51
N ALA A 80 -74.91 5.19 -30.64
CA ALA A 80 -74.46 4.65 -31.94
C ALA A 80 -73.11 5.20 -32.45
N SER A 81 -72.80 6.49 -32.23
CA SER A 81 -71.54 7.09 -32.71
C SER A 81 -70.41 6.96 -31.69
N VAL A 82 -70.74 6.92 -30.40
CA VAL A 82 -69.79 6.94 -29.29
C VAL A 82 -69.21 5.56 -28.99
N GLU A 83 -69.95 4.48 -29.26
CA GLU A 83 -69.47 3.10 -29.01
C GLU A 83 -68.20 2.76 -29.81
N SER A 84 -68.08 3.28 -31.04
CA SER A 84 -66.89 3.09 -31.88
C SER A 84 -65.66 3.84 -31.35
N ARG A 85 -65.86 5.05 -30.81
CA ARG A 85 -64.80 5.87 -30.19
C ARG A 85 -64.41 5.32 -28.82
N ALA A 86 -65.40 4.85 -28.04
CA ALA A 86 -65.20 4.17 -26.77
C ALA A 86 -64.36 2.91 -26.93
N LYS A 87 -64.61 2.06 -27.94
CA LYS A 87 -63.77 0.88 -28.22
C LYS A 87 -62.32 1.22 -28.57
N THR A 88 -62.08 2.36 -29.24
CA THR A 88 -60.73 2.80 -29.61
C THR A 88 -59.95 3.29 -28.39
N VAL A 89 -60.60 4.05 -27.50
CA VAL A 89 -60.00 4.51 -26.24
C VAL A 89 -59.84 3.34 -25.27
N GLN A 90 -60.82 2.44 -25.20
CA GLN A 90 -60.76 1.19 -24.43
C GLN A 90 -59.57 0.34 -24.84
N ARG A 91 -59.33 0.15 -26.15
CA ARG A 91 -58.16 -0.59 -26.62
C ARG A 91 -56.85 0.06 -26.18
N LYS A 92 -56.74 1.40 -26.22
CA LYS A 92 -55.53 2.10 -25.74
C LYS A 92 -55.36 1.94 -24.23
N VAL A 93 -56.44 2.04 -23.45
CA VAL A 93 -56.37 1.84 -21.99
C VAL A 93 -56.14 0.39 -21.61
N ASP A 94 -56.65 -0.58 -22.35
CA ASP A 94 -56.36 -1.99 -22.11
C ASP A 94 -54.89 -2.28 -22.43
N VAL A 95 -54.35 -1.71 -23.51
CA VAL A 95 -52.90 -1.78 -23.81
C VAL A 95 -52.09 -1.12 -22.71
N LEU A 96 -52.49 0.05 -22.21
CA LEU A 96 -51.81 0.71 -21.10
C LEU A 96 -51.97 0.02 -19.77
N ARG A 97 -53.10 -0.66 -19.52
CA ARG A 97 -53.28 -1.55 -18.37
C ARG A 97 -52.41 -2.76 -18.49
N LEU A 98 -52.22 -3.33 -19.68
CA LEU A 98 -51.27 -4.43 -19.92
C LEU A 98 -49.83 -3.97 -19.76
N VAL A 99 -49.49 -2.75 -20.19
CA VAL A 99 -48.15 -2.13 -20.01
C VAL A 99 -47.91 -1.74 -18.55
N LYS A 100 -48.92 -1.26 -17.82
CA LYS A 100 -48.86 -0.94 -16.38
C LYS A 100 -48.97 -2.20 -15.49
N ALA A 101 -49.58 -3.25 -16.01
CA ALA A 101 -49.60 -4.59 -15.42
C ALA A 101 -48.39 -5.44 -15.88
N MET A 102 -47.53 -4.93 -16.77
CA MET A 102 -46.17 -5.44 -16.86
C MET A 102 -45.57 -5.15 -15.49
N PRO A 103 -45.19 -6.22 -14.77
CA PRO A 103 -45.07 -6.13 -13.35
C PRO A 103 -43.91 -5.19 -12.99
N GLU A 104 -44.11 -4.40 -11.94
CA GLU A 104 -43.08 -3.72 -11.15
C GLU A 104 -41.85 -4.64 -10.88
N PHE A 105 -42.04 -5.96 -11.00
CA PHE A 105 -41.07 -7.05 -11.03
C PHE A 105 -39.85 -6.87 -11.96
N GLU A 106 -39.93 -6.20 -13.12
CA GLU A 106 -38.70 -5.99 -13.92
C GLU A 106 -37.79 -4.89 -13.32
N ILE A 107 -38.36 -3.91 -12.61
CA ILE A 107 -37.60 -2.79 -12.04
C ILE A 107 -36.93 -3.22 -10.73
N ASP A 108 -37.67 -3.90 -9.86
CA ASP A 108 -37.11 -4.49 -8.64
C ASP A 108 -36.04 -5.53 -8.98
N PHE A 109 -36.22 -6.27 -10.06
CA PHE A 109 -35.22 -7.22 -10.55
C PHE A 109 -33.95 -6.51 -11.05
N LEU A 110 -34.08 -5.43 -11.85
CA LEU A 110 -32.93 -4.64 -12.30
C LEU A 110 -32.20 -3.94 -11.15
N LEU A 111 -32.93 -3.40 -10.17
CA LEU A 111 -32.37 -2.79 -8.96
C LEU A 111 -31.65 -3.84 -8.10
N THR A 112 -32.26 -5.02 -7.93
CA THR A 112 -31.66 -6.14 -7.19
C THR A 112 -30.39 -6.63 -7.88
N ILE A 113 -30.39 -6.77 -9.20
CA ILE A 113 -29.19 -7.13 -9.98
C ILE A 113 -28.10 -6.07 -9.82
N ASN A 114 -28.44 -4.78 -9.90
CA ASN A 114 -27.48 -3.69 -9.73
C ASN A 114 -26.85 -3.71 -8.33
N LEU A 115 -27.65 -3.93 -7.28
CA LEU A 115 -27.18 -4.02 -5.90
C LEU A 115 -26.27 -5.23 -5.69
N ILE A 116 -26.66 -6.41 -6.20
CA ILE A 116 -25.83 -7.63 -6.15
C ILE A 116 -24.52 -7.40 -6.89
N PHE A 117 -24.58 -6.82 -8.10
CA PHE A 117 -23.39 -6.52 -8.89
C PHE A 117 -22.45 -5.57 -8.15
N GLY A 118 -22.96 -4.48 -7.57
CA GLY A 118 -22.19 -3.54 -6.76
C GLY A 118 -21.52 -4.21 -5.56
N LEU A 119 -22.24 -5.11 -4.87
CA LEU A 119 -21.72 -5.85 -3.73
C LEU A 119 -20.63 -6.85 -4.14
N VAL A 120 -20.80 -7.55 -5.26
CA VAL A 120 -19.79 -8.44 -5.82
C VAL A 120 -18.52 -7.66 -6.16
N VAL A 121 -18.65 -6.51 -6.85
CA VAL A 121 -17.49 -5.69 -7.21
C VAL A 121 -16.79 -5.16 -5.95
N LEU A 122 -17.53 -4.70 -4.94
CA LEU A 122 -16.97 -4.27 -3.67
C LEU A 122 -16.13 -5.38 -3.01
N VAL A 123 -16.68 -6.59 -2.91
CA VAL A 123 -15.98 -7.74 -2.33
C VAL A 123 -14.71 -8.07 -3.11
N VAL A 124 -14.79 -8.12 -4.44
CA VAL A 124 -13.61 -8.38 -5.30
C VAL A 124 -12.53 -7.33 -5.08
N VAL A 125 -12.91 -6.05 -5.05
CA VAL A 125 -11.99 -4.93 -4.84
C VAL A 125 -11.33 -5.02 -3.46
N LEU A 126 -12.08 -5.34 -2.40
CA LEU A 126 -11.53 -5.55 -1.06
C LEU A 126 -10.54 -6.72 -1.02
N VAL A 127 -10.88 -7.84 -1.65
CA VAL A 127 -10.00 -9.02 -1.73
C VAL A 127 -8.70 -8.67 -2.45
N VAL A 128 -8.76 -7.99 -3.59
CA VAL A 128 -7.59 -7.56 -4.35
C VAL A 128 -6.73 -6.59 -3.52
N ALA A 129 -7.35 -5.63 -2.83
CA ALA A 129 -6.66 -4.66 -1.98
C ALA A 129 -5.89 -5.34 -0.84
N VAL A 130 -6.54 -6.26 -0.13
CA VAL A 130 -5.90 -7.05 0.93
C VAL A 130 -4.77 -7.89 0.35
N TRP A 131 -4.98 -8.53 -0.81
CA TRP A 131 -3.98 -9.37 -1.44
C TRP A 131 -2.71 -8.58 -1.84
N ILE A 132 -2.88 -7.39 -2.42
CA ILE A 132 -1.77 -6.48 -2.74
C ILE A 132 -1.04 -6.04 -1.46
N ALA A 133 -1.79 -5.65 -0.42
CA ALA A 133 -1.21 -5.22 0.85
C ALA A 133 -0.34 -6.32 1.49
N LEU A 134 -0.81 -7.57 1.47
CA LEU A 134 -0.07 -8.72 1.98
C LEU A 134 1.22 -8.96 1.19
N ILE A 135 1.15 -8.96 -0.15
CA ILE A 135 2.34 -9.17 -1.00
C ILE A 135 3.39 -8.07 -0.74
N GLN A 136 2.96 -6.81 -0.66
CA GLN A 136 3.86 -5.70 -0.43
C GLN A 136 4.49 -5.76 0.96
N SER A 137 3.71 -6.13 1.98
CA SER A 137 4.21 -6.33 3.35
C SER A 137 5.30 -7.39 3.40
N HIS A 138 5.10 -8.54 2.75
CA HIS A 138 6.08 -9.62 2.70
C HIS A 138 7.37 -9.23 1.97
N ARG A 139 7.27 -8.43 0.92
CA ARG A 139 8.44 -7.97 0.15
C ARG A 139 9.35 -7.06 0.97
N ILE A 140 8.80 -6.24 1.85
CA ILE A 140 9.60 -5.22 2.54
C ILE A 140 10.05 -5.65 3.95
N ALA A 141 9.19 -6.36 4.71
CA ALA A 141 9.51 -6.73 6.09
C ALA A 141 10.74 -7.65 6.19
N GLY A 142 10.86 -8.63 5.29
CA GLY A 142 11.96 -9.60 5.30
C GLY A 142 13.34 -8.96 5.09
N PRO A 143 13.52 -8.11 4.06
CA PRO A 143 14.74 -7.33 3.86
C PRO A 143 15.09 -6.40 5.02
N ILE A 144 14.11 -5.66 5.56
CA ILE A 144 14.33 -4.72 6.67
C ILE A 144 14.80 -5.44 7.94
N ASP A 145 14.20 -6.58 8.27
CA ASP A 145 14.61 -7.34 9.45
C ASP A 145 16.03 -7.90 9.33
N ARG A 146 16.44 -8.30 8.12
CA ARG A 146 17.83 -8.69 7.84
C ARG A 146 18.78 -7.50 7.96
N PHE A 147 18.39 -6.35 7.42
CA PHE A 147 19.14 -5.10 7.54
C PHE A 147 19.37 -4.73 9.01
N ASN A 148 18.31 -4.74 9.84
CA ASN A 148 18.40 -4.43 11.26
C ASN A 148 19.32 -5.39 12.03
N ARG A 149 19.26 -6.69 11.75
CA ARG A 149 20.16 -7.68 12.38
C ARG A 149 21.62 -7.41 12.02
N MET A 150 21.89 -7.17 10.75
CA MET A 150 23.25 -6.88 10.31
C MET A 150 23.78 -5.56 10.88
N MET A 151 22.94 -4.52 10.95
CA MET A 151 23.30 -3.26 11.62
C MET A 151 23.73 -3.48 13.08
N LYS A 152 23.02 -4.36 13.81
CA LYS A 152 23.43 -4.74 15.17
C LYS A 152 24.77 -5.45 15.18
N GLU A 153 25.01 -6.39 14.25
CA GLU A 153 26.30 -7.09 14.17
C GLU A 153 27.47 -6.16 13.81
N ILE A 154 27.25 -5.21 12.89
CA ILE A 154 28.23 -4.18 12.56
C ILE A 154 28.51 -3.28 13.76
N GLY A 155 27.48 -2.92 14.53
CA GLY A 155 27.62 -2.19 15.79
C GLY A 155 28.44 -2.95 16.85
N THR A 156 28.60 -4.27 16.72
CA THR A 156 29.50 -5.07 17.58
C THR A 156 30.94 -5.17 17.04
N GLY A 157 31.28 -4.48 15.95
CA GLY A 157 32.61 -4.47 15.35
C GLY A 157 32.84 -5.50 14.24
N LYS A 158 31.82 -6.25 13.81
CA LYS A 158 31.94 -7.24 12.73
C LYS A 158 31.76 -6.57 11.36
N LEU A 159 32.83 -5.93 10.88
CA LEU A 159 32.81 -5.13 9.64
C LEU A 159 33.02 -5.92 8.34
N TYR A 160 33.30 -7.21 8.41
CA TYR A 160 33.55 -8.08 7.24
C TYR A 160 32.28 -8.46 6.47
N TRP A 161 31.09 -8.20 7.03
CA TRP A 161 29.84 -8.54 6.37
C TRP A 161 29.57 -7.61 5.19
N ARG A 162 29.15 -8.18 4.06
CA ARG A 162 28.66 -7.43 2.89
C ARG A 162 27.26 -7.91 2.56
N MET A 163 26.34 -6.96 2.35
CA MET A 163 24.94 -7.27 2.08
C MET A 163 24.67 -7.31 0.58
N ARG A 164 23.96 -8.35 0.14
CA ARG A 164 23.41 -8.46 -1.22
C ARG A 164 21.92 -8.73 -1.11
N PHE A 165 21.10 -7.89 -1.75
CA PHE A 165 19.65 -8.12 -1.79
C PHE A 165 19.24 -8.86 -3.06
N ARG A 166 18.07 -9.50 -3.00
CA ARG A 166 17.51 -10.16 -4.18
C ARG A 166 16.97 -9.10 -5.14
N GLN A 167 17.09 -9.38 -6.43
CA GLN A 167 16.98 -8.49 -7.60
C GLN A 167 15.70 -7.64 -7.77
N LYS A 168 14.68 -7.75 -6.91
CA LYS A 168 13.36 -7.11 -7.08
C LYS A 168 12.95 -6.12 -5.98
N ASP A 169 13.85 -5.77 -5.07
CA ASP A 169 13.55 -4.85 -3.97
C ASP A 169 14.06 -3.43 -4.29
N GLU A 170 13.21 -2.42 -4.08
CA GLU A 170 13.54 -0.99 -4.25
C GLU A 170 14.75 -0.55 -3.39
N LEU A 171 15.02 -1.29 -2.32
CA LEU A 171 16.12 -1.06 -1.39
C LEU A 171 17.47 -1.55 -1.90
N LYS A 172 17.51 -2.21 -3.07
CA LYS A 172 18.75 -2.77 -3.62
C LYS A 172 19.80 -1.70 -3.83
N THR A 173 19.46 -0.59 -4.47
CA THR A 173 20.42 0.47 -4.80
C THR A 173 21.01 1.07 -3.51
N MET A 174 20.16 1.49 -2.59
CA MET A 174 20.58 2.07 -1.30
C MET A 174 21.54 1.16 -0.52
N ILE A 175 21.31 -0.15 -0.53
CA ILE A 175 22.08 -1.06 0.32
C ILE A 175 23.29 -1.67 -0.41
N GLU A 176 23.20 -1.92 -1.72
CA GLU A 176 24.35 -2.42 -2.47
C GLU A 176 25.39 -1.34 -2.76
N SER A 177 24.99 -0.09 -3.04
CA SER A 177 25.95 1.01 -3.26
C SER A 177 26.31 1.69 -1.95
N ASP A 178 25.35 2.32 -1.28
CA ASP A 178 25.68 3.33 -0.26
C ASP A 178 26.11 2.66 1.03
N PHE A 179 25.40 1.60 1.42
CA PHE A 179 25.69 0.89 2.66
C PHE A 179 26.98 0.08 2.61
N ASN A 180 27.22 -0.67 1.53
CA ASN A 180 28.48 -1.40 1.38
C ASN A 180 29.66 -0.42 1.23
N SER A 181 29.50 0.68 0.49
CA SER A 181 30.52 1.73 0.38
C SER A 181 30.84 2.36 1.75
N MET A 182 29.81 2.61 2.58
CA MET A 182 30.01 3.06 3.96
C MET A 182 30.83 2.05 4.77
N LEU A 183 30.54 0.75 4.66
CA LEU A 183 31.31 -0.28 5.35
C LEU A 183 32.74 -0.41 4.83
N ASP A 184 32.94 -0.27 3.52
CA ASP A 184 34.27 -0.25 2.92
C ASP A 184 35.08 0.94 3.45
N GLY A 185 34.47 2.13 3.54
CA GLY A 185 35.10 3.32 4.12
C GLY A 185 35.46 3.16 5.61
N ILE A 186 34.57 2.54 6.41
CA ILE A 186 34.87 2.25 7.83
C ILE A 186 36.01 1.22 7.95
N THR A 187 35.95 0.16 7.15
CA THR A 187 36.97 -0.91 7.17
C THR A 187 38.34 -0.37 6.77
N ALA A 188 38.41 0.42 5.70
CA ALA A 188 39.64 1.01 5.20
C ALA A 188 40.31 1.98 6.20
N LYS A 189 39.54 2.58 7.11
CA LYS A 189 40.07 3.44 8.18
C LYS A 189 40.49 2.67 9.43
N ILE A 190 39.82 1.54 9.76
CA ILE A 190 40.11 0.75 10.97
C ILE A 190 41.27 -0.23 10.76
N GLU A 191 41.42 -0.79 9.57
CA GLU A 191 42.49 -1.77 9.26
C GLU A 191 43.92 -1.20 9.51
N PRO A 192 44.26 0.03 9.09
CA PRO A 192 45.55 0.64 9.41
C PRO A 192 45.77 0.88 10.91
N VAL A 193 44.71 1.23 11.65
CA VAL A 193 44.78 1.45 13.10
C VAL A 193 45.11 0.13 13.80
N GLN A 194 44.46 -0.98 13.40
CA GLN A 194 44.72 -2.30 13.95
C GLN A 194 46.12 -2.81 13.63
N SER A 195 46.63 -2.56 12.41
CA SER A 195 47.97 -3.01 12.03
C SER A 195 49.07 -2.27 12.80
N VAL A 196 48.96 -0.95 12.95
CA VAL A 196 49.92 -0.16 13.76
C VAL A 196 49.84 -0.54 15.24
N ALA A 197 48.63 -0.77 15.78
CA ALA A 197 48.48 -1.24 17.15
C ALA A 197 49.13 -2.61 17.37
N ALA A 198 48.98 -3.55 16.43
CA ALA A 198 49.64 -4.85 16.48
C ALA A 198 51.17 -4.74 16.39
N GLU A 199 51.68 -3.83 15.54
CA GLU A 199 53.12 -3.54 15.45
C GLU A 199 53.69 -3.04 16.80
N ILE A 200 52.99 -2.12 17.46
CA ILE A 200 53.38 -1.61 18.79
C ILE A 200 53.42 -2.73 19.83
N VAL A 201 52.42 -3.61 19.85
CA VAL A 201 52.37 -4.76 20.78
C VAL A 201 53.55 -5.71 20.55
N LEU A 202 53.87 -6.04 19.30
CA LEU A 202 55.01 -6.91 18.98
C LEU A 202 56.36 -6.26 19.35
N GLN A 203 56.51 -4.96 19.11
CA GLN A 203 57.73 -4.23 19.48
C GLN A 203 57.91 -4.15 20.99
N THR A 204 56.82 -3.96 21.76
CA THR A 204 56.87 -3.93 23.23
C THR A 204 57.17 -5.27 23.87
N GLU A 205 56.80 -6.39 23.25
CA GLU A 205 57.11 -7.73 23.76
C GLU A 205 58.60 -8.10 23.65
N HIS A 206 59.31 -7.51 22.67
CA HIS A 206 60.74 -7.77 22.41
C HIS A 206 61.66 -6.62 22.85
N LEU A 207 61.12 -5.59 23.49
CA LEU A 207 61.85 -4.39 23.88
C LEU A 207 62.82 -4.67 25.05
N LYS A 208 64.12 -4.48 24.80
CA LYS A 208 65.12 -4.33 25.87
C LYS A 208 65.16 -2.84 26.27
N PRO A 209 65.01 -2.49 27.57
CA PRO A 209 64.91 -1.10 28.01
C PRO A 209 66.08 -0.19 27.64
N ASP A 210 67.25 -0.76 27.35
CA ASP A 210 68.51 -0.05 27.06
C ASP A 210 68.84 0.04 25.55
N ASP A 211 67.90 -0.26 24.64
CA ASP A 211 68.09 -0.10 23.20
C ASP A 211 67.46 1.22 22.70
N PRO A 212 68.27 2.26 22.39
CA PRO A 212 67.78 3.55 21.94
C PRO A 212 67.05 3.48 20.59
N GLU A 213 67.45 2.55 19.71
CA GLU A 213 66.86 2.39 18.38
C GLU A 213 65.46 1.79 18.48
N ALA A 214 65.27 0.82 19.38
CA ALA A 214 63.97 0.24 19.69
C ALA A 214 62.99 1.25 20.31
N LEU A 215 63.50 2.17 21.15
CA LEU A 215 62.71 3.26 21.73
C LEU A 215 62.26 4.27 20.66
N GLU A 216 63.14 4.66 19.74
CA GLU A 216 62.76 5.55 18.61
C GLU A 216 61.74 4.88 17.68
N ALA A 217 61.92 3.60 17.37
CA ALA A 217 60.98 2.82 16.55
C ALA A 217 59.58 2.80 17.18
N LEU A 218 59.50 2.54 18.50
CA LEU A 218 58.24 2.57 19.25
C LEU A 218 57.55 3.93 19.18
N TRP A 219 58.30 5.02 19.44
CA TRP A 219 57.77 6.38 19.38
C TRP A 219 57.25 6.74 17.99
N SER A 220 57.94 6.29 16.93
CA SER A 220 57.48 6.47 15.56
C SER A 220 56.16 5.72 15.28
N ALA A 221 55.98 4.52 15.84
CA ALA A 221 54.76 3.73 15.72
C ALA A 221 53.59 4.39 16.47
N VAL A 222 53.82 4.87 17.69
CA VAL A 222 52.81 5.62 18.47
C VAL A 222 52.38 6.89 17.74
N LYS A 223 53.32 7.65 17.16
CA LYS A 223 53.00 8.86 16.40
C LYS A 223 52.23 8.57 15.11
N ARG A 224 52.51 7.44 14.45
CA ARG A 224 51.71 6.94 13.32
C ARG A 224 50.28 6.61 13.76
N LEU A 225 50.11 5.95 14.90
CA LEU A 225 48.79 5.63 15.45
C LEU A 225 47.99 6.91 15.77
N GLU A 226 48.62 7.88 16.42
CA GLU A 226 48.01 9.18 16.72
C GLU A 226 47.54 9.88 15.44
N ASN A 227 48.38 9.92 14.40
CA ASN A 227 48.01 10.50 13.12
C ASN A 227 46.83 9.78 12.45
N GLN A 228 46.74 8.45 12.56
CA GLN A 228 45.61 7.69 12.02
C GLN A 228 44.32 7.96 12.81
N LEU A 229 44.40 8.06 14.14
CA LEU A 229 43.26 8.37 15.00
C LEU A 229 42.73 9.80 14.77
N ASN A 230 43.62 10.76 14.48
CA ASN A 230 43.23 12.14 14.15
C ASN A 230 42.46 12.26 12.82
N GLN A 231 42.39 11.22 12.00
CA GLN A 231 41.54 11.19 10.80
C GLN A 231 40.06 10.91 11.09
N PHE A 232 39.72 10.58 12.34
CA PHE A 232 38.34 10.36 12.78
C PHE A 232 37.80 11.63 13.45
N GLU A 233 36.75 12.21 12.87
CA GLU A 233 36.03 13.31 13.51
C GLU A 233 35.11 12.76 14.61
N CYS A 234 35.65 12.67 15.83
CA CYS A 234 34.92 12.18 17.01
C CYS A 234 34.17 13.29 17.76
N THR A 235 34.24 14.55 17.30
CA THR A 235 33.56 15.68 17.91
C THR A 235 32.15 15.83 17.34
N ARG A 236 31.15 15.83 18.24
CA ARG A 236 29.77 16.13 17.85
C ARG A 236 29.72 17.61 17.46
N PRO A 237 29.20 17.99 16.27
CA PRO A 237 29.04 19.40 15.92
C PRO A 237 28.18 20.07 17.00
N SER A 238 28.66 21.18 17.56
CA SER A 238 27.90 21.96 18.52
C SER A 238 26.57 22.33 17.87
N GLN A 239 25.46 21.99 18.52
CA GLN A 239 24.17 22.53 18.11
C GLN A 239 24.21 24.03 18.37
N ASP A 240 24.56 24.80 17.35
CA ASP A 240 24.37 26.24 17.39
C ASP A 240 22.88 26.51 17.55
N LYS A 241 22.60 27.36 18.56
CA LYS A 241 21.27 27.85 18.92
C LYS A 241 20.51 28.30 17.67
N PRO A 242 19.17 28.13 17.62
CA PRO A 242 18.38 28.79 16.60
C PRO A 242 18.60 30.30 16.73
N GLU A 243 19.05 30.94 15.65
CA GLU A 243 18.97 32.38 15.48
C GLU A 243 17.51 32.77 15.74
N THR A 244 17.29 33.47 16.84
CA THR A 244 16.03 34.10 17.19
C THR A 244 15.72 35.15 16.12
N SER A 245 14.67 34.85 15.35
CA SER A 245 13.58 35.72 14.89
C SER A 245 13.87 37.22 14.78
#